data_AF-A0A3B9HZ31-F1
#
_entry.id   AF-A0A3B9HZ31-F1
#
_cell.length_a   1.000
_cell.length_b   1.000
_cell.length_c   1.000
_cell.angle_alpha   90.00
_cell.angle_beta   90.00
_cell.angle_gamma   90.00
#
_symmetry.space_group_name_H-M   'P 1'
#
loop_
_entity.id
_entity.type
_entity.pdbx_description
1 polymer ?
#
loop_
_entity_poly.entity_id
_entity_poly.type
_entity_poly.pdbx_seq_one_letter_code
_entity_poly.pdbx_strand_id
1 'polypeptide(L)'
;PATKVIVLLSKPPAESVLKTLYAELKGISKKIVIYFIGADPKAIEAEGFVAAHNLEDAAIKACDLSTGKQHKPELSEAQIAEAATGCKMAGRFLRGLYSGGTLCDEAQRILQPLVGELSSNTPIKGCKKMSDLYSSTGHCIIDLGDDDFTRGKAHPMIDPTYRTERIVKEVGDPDAGLILFDVVLGYGSHLDMAGEMVEAIKSGCKKSGRQPLLAACICGTHEDPQNYEQQKTKLEEAGIKVFPTNVAMVKFAQLCLEGNK
;
A
#
# COMPACT_ATOMS: atom_id res chain seq x y z
N PRO A 1 -16.56 20.28 -18.14
CA PRO A 1 -16.82 19.66 -19.47
C PRO A 1 -15.83 18.54 -19.85
N ALA A 2 -14.53 18.68 -19.55
CA ALA A 2 -13.51 17.70 -19.94
C ALA A 2 -13.56 16.35 -19.17
N THR A 3 -14.14 16.31 -17.97
CA THR A 3 -14.26 15.08 -17.17
C THR A 3 -15.25 14.10 -17.78
N LYS A 4 -14.77 12.94 -18.25
CA LYS A 4 -15.59 11.84 -18.80
C LYS A 4 -16.03 10.83 -17.73
N VAL A 5 -15.15 10.55 -16.77
CA VAL A 5 -15.34 9.56 -15.71
C VAL A 5 -15.01 10.20 -14.36
N ILE A 6 -15.73 9.82 -13.31
CA ILE A 6 -15.46 10.19 -11.93
C ILE A 6 -15.04 8.92 -11.19
N VAL A 7 -13.99 9.02 -10.38
CA VAL A 7 -13.60 7.96 -9.44
C VAL A 7 -13.79 8.48 -8.03
N LEU A 8 -14.51 7.73 -7.22
CA LEU A 8 -14.72 8.02 -5.81
C LEU A 8 -13.97 6.97 -4.97
N LEU A 9 -12.92 7.42 -4.29
CA LEU A 9 -12.09 6.60 -3.40
C LEU A 9 -12.23 7.10 -1.96
N SER A 10 -12.68 6.25 -1.06
CA SER A 10 -12.73 6.59 0.37
C SER A 10 -12.85 5.36 1.25
N LYS A 11 -12.76 5.54 2.57
CA LYS A 11 -13.36 4.59 3.52
C LYS A 11 -14.88 4.55 3.31
N PRO A 12 -15.57 3.44 3.65
CA PRO A 12 -17.01 3.36 3.55
C PRO A 12 -17.65 4.47 4.40
N PRO A 13 -18.45 5.37 3.80
CA PRO A 13 -19.17 6.38 4.55
C PRO A 13 -20.14 5.73 5.55
N ALA A 14 -20.56 6.48 6.56
CA ALA A 14 -21.66 6.05 7.42
C ALA A 14 -22.93 5.81 6.60
N GLU A 15 -23.76 4.84 7.03
CA GLU A 15 -24.97 4.44 6.31
C GLU A 15 -25.94 5.62 6.07
N SER A 16 -26.04 6.54 7.05
CA SER A 16 -26.83 7.77 6.94
C SER A 16 -26.35 8.71 5.83
N VAL A 17 -25.06 8.68 5.50
CA VAL A 17 -24.44 9.48 4.44
C VAL A 17 -24.54 8.77 3.09
N LEU A 18 -24.40 7.43 3.06
CA LEU A 18 -24.44 6.62 1.85
C LEU A 18 -25.70 6.85 1.02
N LYS A 19 -26.88 6.87 1.66
CA LYS A 19 -28.15 7.06 0.97
C LYS A 19 -28.21 8.41 0.24
N THR A 20 -27.83 9.48 0.92
CA THR A 20 -27.79 10.83 0.34
C THR A 20 -26.74 10.90 -0.77
N LEU A 21 -25.55 10.34 -0.53
CA LEU A 21 -24.48 10.29 -1.52
C LEU A 21 -24.94 9.59 -2.81
N TYR A 22 -25.52 8.39 -2.73
CA TYR A 22 -25.99 7.66 -3.90
C TYR A 22 -27.11 8.39 -4.65
N ALA A 23 -28.01 9.07 -3.92
CA ALA A 23 -29.03 9.90 -4.56
C ALA A 23 -28.42 11.04 -5.39
N GLU A 24 -27.42 11.74 -4.84
CA GLU A 24 -26.69 12.79 -5.56
C GLU A 24 -25.93 12.23 -6.77
N LEU A 25 -25.23 11.10 -6.59
CA LEU A 25 -24.46 10.47 -7.67
C LEU A 25 -25.36 9.98 -8.82
N LYS A 26 -26.59 9.55 -8.55
CA LYS A 26 -27.57 9.18 -9.59
C LYS A 26 -28.03 10.36 -10.46
N GLY A 27 -27.93 11.59 -9.94
CA GLY A 27 -28.18 12.81 -10.71
C GLY A 27 -27.07 13.16 -11.71
N ILE A 28 -25.92 12.48 -11.64
CA ILE A 28 -24.75 12.77 -12.48
C ILE A 28 -24.79 11.89 -13.74
N SER A 29 -24.70 12.52 -14.91
CA SER A 29 -24.73 11.82 -16.22
C SER A 29 -23.42 11.12 -16.61
N LYS A 30 -22.33 11.36 -15.87
CA LYS A 30 -21.01 10.77 -16.13
C LYS A 30 -20.92 9.36 -15.55
N LYS A 31 -20.02 8.55 -16.09
CA LYS A 31 -19.71 7.24 -15.50
C LYS A 31 -18.97 7.44 -14.18
N ILE A 32 -19.33 6.65 -13.17
CA ILE A 32 -18.77 6.73 -11.82
C ILE A 32 -18.25 5.36 -11.42
N VAL A 33 -16.96 5.31 -11.10
CA VAL A 33 -16.31 4.17 -10.45
C VAL A 33 -16.22 4.48 -8.97
N ILE A 34 -16.66 3.56 -8.11
CA ILE A 34 -16.63 3.73 -6.66
C ILE A 34 -15.76 2.61 -6.07
N TYR A 35 -14.80 3.02 -5.25
CA TYR A 35 -14.07 2.14 -4.37
C TYR A 35 -14.16 2.66 -2.94
N PHE A 36 -15.07 2.05 -2.19
CA PHE A 36 -15.11 2.22 -0.74
C PHE A 36 -14.33 1.08 -0.12
N ILE A 37 -13.13 1.37 0.40
CA ILE A 37 -12.22 0.33 0.85
C ILE A 37 -12.85 -0.54 1.94
N GLY A 38 -13.06 -1.82 1.65
CA GLY A 38 -13.72 -2.75 2.57
C GLY A 38 -15.24 -2.78 2.55
N ALA A 39 -15.90 -1.98 1.71
CA ALA A 39 -17.31 -2.16 1.44
C ALA A 39 -17.53 -3.40 0.55
N ASP A 40 -18.75 -3.95 0.59
CA ASP A 40 -19.17 -4.98 -0.37
C ASP A 40 -19.39 -4.35 -1.75
N PRO A 41 -18.64 -4.75 -2.80
CA PRO A 41 -18.84 -4.26 -4.15
C PRO A 41 -20.28 -4.46 -4.65
N LYS A 42 -20.95 -5.54 -4.22
CA LYS A 42 -22.33 -5.84 -4.63
C LYS A 42 -23.33 -4.79 -4.14
N ALA A 43 -23.08 -4.19 -2.99
CA ALA A 43 -23.93 -3.12 -2.47
C ALA A 43 -23.82 -1.85 -3.34
N ILE A 44 -22.63 -1.56 -3.85
CA ILE A 44 -22.39 -0.45 -4.78
C ILE A 44 -23.02 -0.74 -6.15
N GLU A 45 -22.88 -1.97 -6.64
CA GLU A 45 -23.47 -2.41 -7.92
C GLU A 45 -25.00 -2.40 -7.89
N ALA A 46 -25.60 -2.78 -6.75
CA ALA A 46 -27.06 -2.74 -6.56
C ALA A 46 -27.64 -1.32 -6.68
N GLU A 47 -26.83 -0.30 -6.41
CA GLU A 47 -27.18 1.12 -6.59
C GLU A 47 -26.98 1.61 -8.04
N GLY A 48 -26.48 0.74 -8.94
CA GLY A 48 -26.27 1.01 -10.36
C GLY A 48 -24.89 1.61 -10.69
N PHE A 49 -23.95 1.59 -9.75
CA PHE A 49 -22.60 2.12 -9.96
C PHE A 49 -21.58 1.03 -10.31
N VAL A 50 -20.45 1.43 -10.88
CA VAL A 50 -19.33 0.51 -11.13
C VAL A 50 -18.51 0.41 -9.85
N ALA A 51 -18.52 -0.75 -9.21
CA ALA A 51 -17.70 -1.01 -8.03
C ALA A 51 -16.29 -1.46 -8.42
N ALA A 52 -15.26 -0.99 -7.70
CA ALA A 52 -13.90 -1.54 -7.80
C ALA A 52 -13.56 -2.43 -6.58
N HIS A 53 -12.59 -3.32 -6.75
CA HIS A 53 -12.18 -4.28 -5.72
C HIS A 53 -10.91 -3.86 -4.96
N ASN A 54 -10.06 -3.06 -5.61
CA ASN A 54 -8.80 -2.55 -5.09
C ASN A 54 -8.44 -1.25 -5.84
N LEU A 55 -7.35 -0.58 -5.43
CA LEU A 55 -6.94 0.70 -6.02
C LEU A 55 -6.56 0.58 -7.50
N GLU A 56 -5.88 -0.50 -7.90
CA GLU A 56 -5.50 -0.74 -9.30
C GLU A 56 -6.74 -1.01 -10.17
N ASP A 57 -7.69 -1.83 -9.71
CA ASP A 57 -8.97 -2.11 -10.39
C ASP A 57 -9.80 -0.82 -10.56
N ALA A 58 -9.77 0.09 -9.57
CA ALA A 58 -10.43 1.38 -9.68
C ALA A 58 -9.82 2.24 -10.81
N ALA A 59 -8.49 2.27 -10.91
CA ALA A 59 -7.78 2.97 -11.97
C ALA A 59 -8.06 2.34 -13.35
N ILE A 60 -7.97 1.02 -13.48
CA ILE A 60 -8.25 0.29 -14.71
C ILE A 60 -9.68 0.56 -15.19
N LYS A 61 -10.69 0.39 -14.31
CA LYS A 61 -12.09 0.64 -14.67
C LYS A 61 -12.32 2.08 -15.10
N ALA A 62 -11.66 3.04 -14.45
CA ALA A 62 -11.76 4.44 -14.84
C ALA A 62 -11.17 4.70 -16.24
N CYS A 63 -9.98 4.12 -16.51
CA CYS A 63 -9.33 4.19 -17.82
C CYS A 63 -10.18 3.51 -18.90
N ASP A 64 -10.72 2.32 -18.62
CA ASP A 64 -11.58 1.57 -19.53
C ASP A 64 -12.82 2.36 -19.94
N LEU A 65 -13.49 2.98 -18.96
CA LEU A 65 -14.67 3.81 -19.21
C LEU A 65 -14.32 5.11 -19.94
N SER A 66 -13.11 5.65 -19.75
CA SER A 66 -12.67 6.91 -20.35
C SER A 66 -12.23 6.75 -21.82
N THR A 67 -11.56 5.63 -22.13
CA THR A 67 -10.97 5.37 -23.46
C THR A 67 -11.80 4.40 -24.31
N GLY A 68 -12.70 3.62 -23.70
CA GLY A 68 -13.44 2.54 -24.36
C GLY A 68 -12.59 1.31 -24.68
N LYS A 69 -11.41 1.17 -24.08
CA LYS A 69 -10.48 0.04 -24.28
C LYS A 69 -10.31 -0.73 -22.98
N GLN A 70 -10.12 -2.04 -23.06
CA GLN A 70 -9.76 -2.83 -21.88
C GLN A 70 -8.27 -2.68 -21.58
N HIS A 71 -7.95 -2.26 -20.36
CA HIS A 71 -6.60 -2.28 -19.82
C HIS A 71 -6.39 -3.51 -18.94
N LYS A 72 -5.13 -3.81 -18.65
CA LYS A 72 -4.72 -4.94 -17.79
C LYS A 72 -4.00 -4.39 -16.56
N PRO A 73 -3.91 -5.17 -15.47
CA PRO A 73 -3.00 -4.90 -14.37
C PRO A 73 -1.58 -4.61 -14.85
N GLU A 74 -0.86 -3.75 -14.12
CA GLU A 74 0.51 -3.36 -14.48
C GLU A 74 1.46 -4.56 -14.47
N LEU A 75 1.20 -5.54 -13.60
CA LEU A 75 1.87 -6.83 -13.59
C LEU A 75 0.86 -7.98 -13.65
N SER A 76 1.15 -8.96 -14.49
CA SER A 76 0.44 -10.23 -14.50
C SER A 76 0.79 -11.08 -13.27
N GLU A 77 -0.10 -12.01 -12.92
CA GLU A 77 0.15 -12.94 -11.81
C GLU A 77 1.40 -13.81 -12.03
N ALA A 78 1.70 -14.14 -13.30
CA ALA A 78 2.92 -14.86 -13.65
C ALA A 78 4.19 -14.03 -13.35
N GLN A 79 4.20 -12.73 -13.65
CA GLN A 79 5.32 -11.85 -13.34
C GLN A 79 5.49 -11.66 -11.83
N ILE A 80 4.39 -11.57 -11.08
CA ILE A 80 4.43 -11.49 -9.61
C ILE A 80 4.99 -12.79 -9.02
N ALA A 81 4.59 -13.95 -9.55
CA ALA A 81 5.10 -15.25 -9.12
C ALA A 81 6.58 -15.46 -9.47
N GLU A 82 7.00 -15.02 -10.65
CA GLU A 82 8.40 -15.01 -11.05
C GLU A 82 9.23 -14.14 -10.09
N ALA A 83 8.75 -12.96 -9.73
CA ALA A 83 9.44 -12.08 -8.78
C ALA A 83 9.61 -12.72 -7.39
N ALA A 84 8.64 -13.53 -6.94
CA ALA A 84 8.66 -14.28 -5.69
C ALA A 84 9.56 -15.53 -5.72
N THR A 85 9.91 -16.03 -6.91
CA THR A 85 10.69 -17.26 -7.07
C THR A 85 12.07 -17.11 -6.44
N GLY A 86 12.44 -18.06 -5.58
CA GLY A 86 13.75 -18.07 -4.89
C GLY A 86 13.89 -17.04 -3.76
N CYS A 87 12.89 -16.19 -3.51
CA CYS A 87 12.90 -15.28 -2.38
C CYS A 87 12.73 -16.06 -1.07
N LYS A 88 13.55 -15.75 -0.06
CA LYS A 88 13.50 -16.35 1.28
C LYS A 88 13.39 -15.26 2.32
N MET A 89 12.53 -15.47 3.30
CA MET A 89 12.43 -14.58 4.44
C MET A 89 13.51 -14.94 5.48
N ALA A 90 14.22 -13.94 5.99
CA ALA A 90 15.27 -14.13 7.00
C ALA A 90 14.72 -14.34 8.43
N GLY A 91 13.41 -14.27 8.60
CA GLY A 91 12.66 -14.28 9.85
C GLY A 91 11.22 -14.76 9.61
N ARG A 92 10.42 -14.83 10.67
CA ARG A 92 9.10 -15.48 10.62
C ARG A 92 7.99 -14.56 10.17
N PHE A 93 8.15 -13.25 10.40
CA PHE A 93 7.02 -12.34 10.36
C PHE A 93 7.17 -11.24 9.29
N LEU A 94 6.01 -10.71 8.92
CA LEU A 94 5.86 -9.58 8.01
C LEU A 94 5.86 -8.28 8.80
N ARG A 95 6.50 -7.23 8.26
CA ARG A 95 6.39 -5.84 8.73
C ARG A 95 5.97 -4.95 7.56
N GLY A 96 4.79 -4.34 7.63
CA GLY A 96 4.36 -3.31 6.67
C GLY A 96 4.51 -1.91 7.25
N LEU A 97 5.21 -1.02 6.55
CA LEU A 97 5.47 0.36 6.97
C LEU A 97 4.94 1.34 5.91
N TYR A 98 3.70 1.78 6.10
CA TYR A 98 2.98 2.59 5.12
C TYR A 98 2.90 4.05 5.53
N SER A 99 2.99 4.96 4.56
CA SER A 99 2.64 6.38 4.73
C SER A 99 1.25 6.72 4.22
N GLY A 100 0.73 5.96 3.25
CA GLY A 100 -0.64 6.09 2.76
C GLY A 100 -1.59 5.17 3.50
N GLY A 101 -2.52 5.73 4.29
CA GLY A 101 -3.47 4.93 5.07
C GLY A 101 -4.37 4.00 4.26
N THR A 102 -4.77 4.39 3.04
CA THR A 102 -5.54 3.50 2.14
C THR A 102 -4.70 2.33 1.63
N LEU A 103 -3.40 2.55 1.35
CA LEU A 103 -2.47 1.49 0.96
C LEU A 103 -2.25 0.51 2.13
N CYS A 104 -2.16 1.04 3.35
CA CYS A 104 -2.08 0.27 4.59
C CYS A 104 -3.32 -0.62 4.79
N ASP A 105 -4.52 -0.05 4.68
CA ASP A 105 -5.79 -0.77 4.81
C ASP A 105 -5.93 -1.87 3.74
N GLU A 106 -5.57 -1.58 2.48
CA GLU A 106 -5.60 -2.55 1.39
C GLU A 106 -4.67 -3.74 1.65
N ALA A 107 -3.45 -3.46 2.13
CA ALA A 107 -2.50 -4.50 2.50
C ALA A 107 -3.02 -5.38 3.65
N GLN A 108 -3.63 -4.78 4.68
CA GLN A 108 -4.25 -5.52 5.77
C GLN A 108 -5.35 -6.46 5.26
N ARG A 109 -6.24 -5.99 4.38
CA ARG A 109 -7.36 -6.81 3.86
C ARG A 109 -6.89 -8.01 3.06
N ILE A 110 -5.83 -7.85 2.28
CA ILE A 110 -5.31 -8.93 1.44
C ILE A 110 -4.51 -9.93 2.28
N LEU A 111 -3.75 -9.48 3.28
CA LEU A 111 -2.83 -10.35 4.04
C LEU A 111 -3.48 -11.02 5.26
N GLN A 112 -4.43 -10.37 5.93
CA GLN A 112 -5.05 -10.89 7.16
C GLN A 112 -5.64 -12.30 6.98
N PRO A 113 -6.38 -12.62 5.89
CA PRO A 113 -6.90 -13.97 5.69
C PRO A 113 -5.82 -15.05 5.57
N LEU A 114 -4.63 -14.70 5.09
CA LEU A 114 -3.52 -15.64 4.88
C LEU A 114 -2.72 -15.89 6.16
N VAL A 115 -2.44 -14.84 6.94
CA VAL A 115 -1.57 -14.91 8.12
C VAL A 115 -2.34 -15.10 9.43
N GLY A 116 -3.66 -14.91 9.41
CA GLY A 116 -4.52 -15.02 10.58
C GLY A 116 -4.35 -13.84 11.53
N GLU A 117 -3.40 -13.94 12.46
CA GLU A 117 -3.12 -12.88 13.42
C GLU A 117 -2.25 -11.79 12.80
N LEU A 118 -2.87 -10.64 12.52
CA LEU A 118 -2.24 -9.44 11.99
C LEU A 118 -2.55 -8.25 12.91
N SER A 119 -1.52 -7.49 13.30
CA SER A 119 -1.68 -6.28 14.12
C SER A 119 -1.49 -4.99 13.32
N SER A 120 -2.18 -3.93 13.73
CA SER A 120 -2.03 -2.58 13.15
C SER A 120 -2.36 -1.48 14.18
N ASN A 121 -1.84 -0.27 13.98
CA ASN A 121 -2.31 0.92 14.69
C ASN A 121 -3.68 1.39 14.14
N THR A 122 -4.01 1.11 12.89
CA THR A 122 -5.32 1.40 12.30
C THR A 122 -5.99 0.09 11.86
N PRO A 123 -6.35 -0.80 12.80
CA PRO A 123 -6.79 -2.15 12.47
C PRO A 123 -8.12 -2.16 11.72
N ILE A 124 -8.15 -2.84 10.58
CA ILE A 124 -9.41 -3.23 9.94
C ILE A 124 -10.11 -4.32 10.76
N LYS A 125 -11.39 -4.57 10.46
CA LYS A 125 -12.13 -5.69 11.05
C LYS A 125 -11.38 -7.01 10.84
N GLY A 126 -11.05 -7.70 11.94
CA GLY A 126 -10.29 -8.96 11.95
C GLY A 126 -8.83 -8.80 12.37
N CYS A 127 -8.24 -7.62 12.23
CA CYS A 127 -6.90 -7.32 12.74
C CYS A 127 -6.94 -6.95 14.23
N LYS A 128 -5.82 -7.17 14.94
CA LYS A 128 -5.63 -6.74 16.33
C LYS A 128 -5.08 -5.31 16.37
N LYS A 129 -5.52 -4.48 17.33
CA LYS A 129 -4.81 -3.22 17.63
C LYS A 129 -3.44 -3.57 18.24
N MET A 130 -2.39 -2.88 17.80
CA MET A 130 -1.06 -3.03 18.41
C MET A 130 -1.08 -2.66 19.89
N SER A 131 -0.41 -3.46 20.71
CA SER A 131 -0.25 -3.21 22.15
C SER A 131 0.75 -2.09 22.45
N ASP A 132 1.76 -1.92 21.59
CA ASP A 132 2.72 -0.83 21.62
C ASP A 132 2.93 -0.31 20.19
N LEU A 133 2.68 0.98 19.97
CA LEU A 133 2.84 1.62 18.66
C LEU A 133 4.30 1.67 18.19
N TYR A 134 5.24 1.64 19.13
CA TYR A 134 6.67 1.81 18.88
C TYR A 134 7.43 0.49 18.75
N SER A 135 6.76 -0.64 18.98
CA SER A 135 7.35 -1.98 18.96
C SER A 135 6.49 -2.95 18.14
N SER A 136 7.10 -3.56 17.13
CA SER A 136 6.44 -4.54 16.27
C SER A 136 6.51 -5.94 16.87
N THR A 137 5.40 -6.68 16.82
CA THR A 137 5.34 -8.09 17.24
C THR A 137 4.44 -8.89 16.30
N GLY A 138 4.77 -10.16 16.07
CA GLY A 138 4.02 -11.02 15.13
C GLY A 138 3.97 -10.43 13.73
N HIS A 139 2.97 -10.76 12.90
CA HIS A 139 2.75 -9.99 11.67
C HIS A 139 2.15 -8.62 12.04
N CYS A 140 2.70 -7.53 11.48
CA CYS A 140 2.13 -6.20 11.67
C CYS A 140 2.20 -5.35 10.41
N ILE A 141 1.20 -4.48 10.23
CA ILE A 141 1.15 -3.48 9.15
C ILE A 141 0.74 -2.15 9.79
N ILE A 142 1.54 -1.12 9.59
CA ILE A 142 1.49 0.13 10.34
C ILE A 142 1.24 1.28 9.38
N ASP A 143 0.24 2.08 9.68
CA ASP A 143 0.01 3.38 9.05
C ASP A 143 0.79 4.44 9.82
N LEU A 144 1.96 4.80 9.31
CA LEU A 144 2.82 5.85 9.87
C LEU A 144 2.21 7.25 9.64
N GLY A 145 1.22 7.38 8.76
CA GLY A 145 0.52 8.63 8.47
C GLY A 145 -0.61 8.96 9.45
N ASP A 146 -0.99 7.99 10.28
CA ASP A 146 -2.04 8.15 11.28
C ASP A 146 -1.68 9.17 12.38
N ASP A 147 -2.70 9.75 13.01
CA ASP A 147 -2.58 10.77 14.05
C ASP A 147 -1.71 10.33 15.24
N ASP A 148 -1.66 9.02 15.51
CA ASP A 148 -0.79 8.41 16.52
C ASP A 148 0.71 8.74 16.28
N PHE A 149 1.13 8.98 15.03
CA PHE A 149 2.51 9.24 14.63
C PHE A 149 2.77 10.67 14.13
N THR A 150 1.75 11.39 13.71
CA THR A 150 1.87 12.74 13.13
C THR A 150 1.59 13.88 14.11
N ARG A 151 1.19 13.58 15.35
CA ARG A 151 0.97 14.60 16.38
C ARG A 151 2.25 15.40 16.68
N GLY A 152 2.24 16.68 16.29
CA GLY A 152 3.37 17.60 16.48
C GLY A 152 4.55 17.35 15.54
N LYS A 153 4.36 16.58 14.47
CA LYS A 153 5.37 16.22 13.47
C LYS A 153 4.80 16.39 12.07
N ALA A 154 5.67 16.55 11.07
CA ALA A 154 5.24 16.52 9.67
C ALA A 154 4.79 15.09 9.29
N HIS A 155 3.86 15.00 8.33
CA HIS A 155 3.38 13.72 7.81
C HIS A 155 4.54 12.93 7.16
N PRO A 156 4.60 11.59 7.29
CA PRO A 156 5.69 10.76 6.76
C PRO A 156 5.84 10.77 5.24
N MET A 157 4.86 11.28 4.50
CA MET A 157 5.01 11.55 3.05
C MET A 157 5.94 12.74 2.80
N ILE A 158 6.00 13.71 3.72
CA ILE A 158 6.79 14.94 3.61
C ILE A 158 8.15 14.76 4.29
N ASP A 159 8.14 14.23 5.51
CA ASP A 159 9.33 14.14 6.36
C ASP A 159 9.74 12.66 6.55
N PRO A 160 10.96 12.27 6.15
CA PRO A 160 11.40 10.88 6.19
C PRO A 160 11.77 10.40 7.60
N THR A 161 11.99 11.32 8.57
CA THR A 161 12.66 11.03 9.85
C THR A 161 12.07 9.83 10.58
N TYR A 162 10.74 9.80 10.74
CA TYR A 162 10.12 8.70 11.47
C TYR A 162 10.14 7.39 10.69
N ARG A 163 10.04 7.46 9.36
CA ARG A 163 10.10 6.28 8.49
C ARG A 163 11.47 5.64 8.52
N THR A 164 12.53 6.45 8.44
CA THR A 164 13.92 6.00 8.46
C THR A 164 14.31 5.46 9.84
N GLU A 165 13.84 6.07 10.93
CA GLU A 165 13.99 5.49 12.28
C GLU A 165 13.29 4.14 12.41
N ARG A 166 12.06 4.02 11.89
CA ARG A 166 11.28 2.78 11.99
C ARG A 166 11.89 1.66 11.16
N ILE A 167 12.28 1.92 9.91
CA ILE A 167 12.88 0.89 9.05
C ILE A 167 14.20 0.36 9.60
N VAL A 168 15.03 1.21 10.23
CA VAL A 168 16.26 0.77 10.89
C VAL A 168 15.96 -0.23 12.02
N LYS A 169 14.89 0.00 12.80
CA LYS A 169 14.45 -0.93 13.85
C LYS A 169 13.97 -2.25 13.26
N GLU A 170 13.08 -2.20 12.26
CA GLU A 170 12.54 -3.43 11.65
C GLU A 170 13.60 -4.26 10.95
N VAL A 171 14.56 -3.62 10.27
CA VAL A 171 15.68 -4.33 9.63
C VAL A 171 16.55 -5.05 10.66
N GLY A 172 16.72 -4.45 11.84
CA GLY A 172 17.48 -5.04 12.94
C GLY A 172 16.73 -6.11 13.74
N ASP A 173 15.42 -6.26 13.56
CA ASP A 173 14.60 -7.23 14.27
C ASP A 173 14.86 -8.65 13.73
N PRO A 174 15.34 -9.61 14.54
CA PRO A 174 15.56 -10.99 14.10
C PRO A 174 14.26 -11.70 13.65
N ASP A 175 13.11 -11.26 14.15
CA ASP A 175 11.80 -11.83 13.83
C ASP A 175 11.23 -11.31 12.51
N ALA A 176 11.70 -10.15 12.03
CA ALA A 176 11.31 -9.58 10.74
C ALA A 176 11.94 -10.36 9.58
N GLY A 177 11.10 -11.00 8.78
CA GLY A 177 11.50 -11.80 7.62
C GLY A 177 11.25 -11.12 6.28
N LEU A 178 10.14 -10.39 6.17
CA LEU A 178 9.75 -9.61 5.00
C LEU A 178 9.27 -8.23 5.47
N ILE A 179 9.84 -7.18 4.89
CA ILE A 179 9.46 -5.80 5.18
C ILE A 179 8.91 -5.15 3.91
N LEU A 180 7.70 -4.61 4.00
CA LEU A 180 7.00 -3.88 2.94
C LEU A 180 6.95 -2.39 3.27
N PHE A 181 7.07 -1.52 2.28
CA PHE A 181 6.82 -0.09 2.44
C PHE A 181 6.37 0.58 1.15
N ASP A 182 5.72 1.74 1.25
CA ASP A 182 5.30 2.55 0.12
C ASP A 182 6.23 3.76 -0.10
N VAL A 183 6.43 4.14 -1.36
CA VAL A 183 7.04 5.40 -1.75
C VAL A 183 5.99 6.19 -2.52
N VAL A 184 5.38 7.19 -1.88
CA VAL A 184 4.35 8.04 -2.50
C VAL A 184 5.01 9.27 -3.11
N LEU A 185 4.75 9.51 -4.40
CA LEU A 185 5.30 10.64 -5.15
C LEU A 185 4.28 11.79 -5.22
N GLY A 186 4.58 12.78 -6.05
CA GLY A 186 3.70 13.90 -6.35
C GLY A 186 3.92 15.12 -5.48
N TYR A 187 3.14 16.16 -5.75
CA TYR A 187 3.26 17.44 -5.06
C TYR A 187 2.98 17.28 -3.56
N GLY A 188 3.85 17.88 -2.75
CA GLY A 188 3.78 17.80 -1.29
C GLY A 188 4.45 16.56 -0.70
N SER A 189 4.89 15.60 -1.50
CA SER A 189 5.71 14.47 -1.03
C SER A 189 7.20 14.84 -1.01
N HIS A 190 8.00 14.16 -0.19
CA HIS A 190 9.45 14.32 -0.14
C HIS A 190 10.06 14.12 -1.54
N LEU A 191 11.10 14.91 -1.88
CA LEU A 191 11.69 14.88 -3.21
C LEU A 191 12.46 13.58 -3.51
N ASP A 192 12.95 12.91 -2.46
CA ASP A 192 13.75 11.69 -2.61
C ASP A 192 13.51 10.65 -1.50
N MET A 193 12.26 10.25 -1.28
CA MET A 193 11.93 9.27 -0.23
C MET A 193 12.61 7.90 -0.47
N ALA A 194 12.81 7.48 -1.73
CA ALA A 194 13.54 6.25 -2.01
C ALA A 194 14.99 6.31 -1.49
N GLY A 195 15.70 7.42 -1.73
CA GLY A 195 17.07 7.61 -1.24
C GLY A 195 17.17 7.52 0.29
N GLU A 196 16.27 8.23 0.99
CA GLU A 196 16.20 8.21 2.46
C GLU A 196 15.97 6.80 3.03
N MET A 197 15.03 6.06 2.45
CA MET A 197 14.73 4.69 2.86
C MET A 197 15.91 3.75 2.58
N VAL A 198 16.55 3.86 1.42
CA VAL A 198 17.72 3.04 1.05
C VAL A 198 18.88 3.24 2.03
N GLU A 199 19.21 4.50 2.37
CA GLU A 199 20.30 4.77 3.30
C GLU A 199 19.99 4.28 4.71
N ALA A 200 18.74 4.43 5.16
CA ALA A 200 18.28 3.88 6.44
C ALA A 200 18.37 2.34 6.47
N ILE A 201 17.93 1.67 5.42
CA ILE A 201 18.02 0.20 5.28
C ILE A 201 19.48 -0.25 5.32
N LYS A 202 20.37 0.35 4.52
CA LYS A 202 21.80 0.03 4.51
C LYS A 202 22.43 0.19 5.90
N SER A 203 22.08 1.28 6.59
CA SER A 203 22.53 1.55 7.97
C SER A 203 22.05 0.47 8.94
N GLY A 204 20.76 0.09 8.86
CA GLY A 204 20.17 -0.99 9.66
C GLY A 204 20.83 -2.35 9.41
N CYS A 205 21.01 -2.73 8.14
CA CYS A 205 21.67 -3.97 7.74
C CYS A 205 23.12 -4.01 8.23
N LYS A 206 23.87 -2.91 8.08
CA LYS A 206 25.26 -2.82 8.55
C LYS A 206 25.38 -2.96 10.07
N LYS A 207 24.46 -2.36 10.83
CA LYS A 207 24.46 -2.41 12.31
C LYS A 207 24.07 -3.78 12.85
N SER A 208 23.11 -4.45 12.22
CA SER A 208 22.54 -5.72 12.70
C SER A 208 23.20 -6.96 12.09
N GLY A 209 23.88 -6.82 10.95
CA GLY A 209 24.34 -7.95 10.13
C GLY A 209 23.21 -8.73 9.44
N ARG A 210 21.98 -8.20 9.48
CA ARG A 210 20.78 -8.82 8.90
C ARG A 210 20.52 -8.33 7.48
N GLN A 211 19.81 -9.14 6.71
CA GLN A 211 19.31 -8.81 5.37
C GLN A 211 17.91 -9.41 5.20
N PRO A 212 16.85 -8.76 5.72
CA PRO A 212 15.48 -9.21 5.50
C PRO A 212 15.11 -9.06 4.02
N LEU A 213 14.10 -9.82 3.57
CA LEU A 213 13.50 -9.59 2.27
C LEU A 213 12.77 -8.23 2.29
N LEU A 214 13.00 -7.41 1.26
CA LEU A 214 12.47 -6.06 1.17
C LEU A 214 11.65 -5.91 -0.10
N ALA A 215 10.46 -5.33 0.01
CA ALA A 215 9.67 -4.93 -1.12
C ALA A 215 9.06 -3.54 -0.93
N ALA A 216 8.94 -2.82 -2.04
CA ALA A 216 8.36 -1.48 -2.06
C ALA A 216 7.36 -1.31 -3.19
N CYS A 217 6.29 -0.57 -2.96
CA CYS A 217 5.43 -0.07 -4.04
C CYS A 217 5.66 1.42 -4.24
N ILE A 218 5.76 1.88 -5.49
CA ILE A 218 5.81 3.30 -5.80
C ILE A 218 4.40 3.74 -6.22
N CYS A 219 3.80 4.66 -5.45
CA CYS A 219 2.51 5.25 -5.75
C CYS A 219 2.73 6.65 -6.33
N GLY A 220 2.68 6.75 -7.66
CA GLY A 220 2.96 8.00 -8.38
C GLY A 220 2.95 7.78 -9.89
N THR A 221 3.29 8.82 -10.63
CA THR A 221 3.33 8.85 -12.10
C THR A 221 4.70 9.28 -12.60
N HIS A 222 4.98 9.04 -13.89
CA HIS A 222 6.21 9.53 -14.52
C HIS A 222 6.28 11.06 -14.64
N GLU A 223 5.16 11.76 -14.45
CA GLU A 223 5.08 13.22 -14.49
C GLU A 223 5.36 13.87 -13.12
N ASP A 224 5.49 13.06 -12.06
CA ASP A 224 5.70 13.59 -10.71
C ASP A 224 7.11 14.20 -10.54
N PRO A 225 7.25 15.26 -9.71
CA PRO A 225 8.51 16.00 -9.54
C PRO A 225 9.72 15.15 -9.11
N GLN A 226 9.48 14.01 -8.45
CA GLN A 226 10.49 13.13 -7.89
C GLN A 226 11.19 12.23 -8.92
N ASN A 227 10.69 12.20 -10.16
CA ASN A 227 11.11 11.28 -11.22
C ASN A 227 10.94 9.80 -10.83
N TYR A 228 9.83 9.20 -11.28
CA TYR A 228 9.48 7.81 -10.99
C TYR A 228 10.61 6.81 -11.26
N GLU A 229 11.25 6.90 -12.43
CA GLU A 229 12.30 5.95 -12.83
C GLU A 229 13.55 6.09 -11.94
N GLN A 230 13.88 7.31 -11.52
CA GLN A 230 14.99 7.54 -10.61
C GLN A 230 14.72 6.94 -9.22
N GLN A 231 13.50 7.13 -8.68
CA GLN A 231 13.11 6.53 -7.40
C GLN A 231 13.13 5.00 -7.46
N LYS A 232 12.60 4.43 -8.55
CA LYS A 232 12.60 2.98 -8.81
C LYS A 232 14.02 2.42 -8.89
N THR A 233 14.88 3.03 -9.70
CA THR A 233 16.28 2.58 -9.89
C THR A 233 17.02 2.54 -8.56
N LYS A 234 16.90 3.58 -7.71
CA LYS A 234 17.55 3.61 -6.38
C LYS A 234 17.15 2.43 -5.50
N LEU A 235 15.88 2.06 -5.50
CA LEU A 235 15.36 0.93 -4.72
C LEU A 235 15.87 -0.40 -5.28
N GLU A 236 15.78 -0.60 -6.59
CA GLU A 236 16.21 -1.84 -7.26
C GLU A 236 17.72 -2.08 -7.11
N GLU A 237 18.55 -1.05 -7.27
CA GLU A 237 20.00 -1.12 -7.07
C GLU A 237 20.39 -1.47 -5.61
N ALA A 238 19.53 -1.14 -4.65
CA ALA A 238 19.69 -1.52 -3.26
C ALA A 238 19.18 -2.95 -2.94
N GLY A 239 18.72 -3.69 -3.95
CA GLY A 239 18.23 -5.06 -3.82
C GLY A 239 16.78 -5.17 -3.34
N ILE A 240 16.02 -4.06 -3.34
CA ILE A 240 14.61 -4.04 -2.94
C ILE A 240 13.74 -4.48 -4.13
N LYS A 241 12.75 -5.34 -3.89
CA LYS A 241 11.77 -5.73 -4.92
C LYS A 241 10.77 -4.60 -5.11
N VAL A 242 10.74 -3.98 -6.29
CA VAL A 242 9.88 -2.81 -6.56
C VAL A 242 8.68 -3.20 -7.39
N PHE A 243 7.50 -2.72 -6.99
CA PHE A 243 6.23 -2.99 -7.65
C PHE A 243 5.52 -1.68 -8.04
N PRO A 244 4.82 -1.65 -9.19
CA PRO A 244 4.10 -0.47 -9.65
C PRO A 244 2.79 -0.22 -8.90
N THR A 245 2.25 -1.23 -8.23
CA THR A 245 1.01 -1.12 -7.46
C THR A 245 1.13 -1.82 -6.10
N ASN A 246 0.40 -1.31 -5.12
CA ASN A 246 0.37 -1.91 -3.77
C ASN A 246 -0.20 -3.33 -3.82
N VAL A 247 -1.29 -3.55 -4.57
CA VAL A 247 -1.85 -4.90 -4.75
C VAL A 247 -0.83 -5.89 -5.33
N ALA A 248 0.02 -5.47 -6.28
CA ALA A 248 1.07 -6.34 -6.82
C ALA A 248 2.15 -6.68 -5.78
N MET A 249 2.61 -5.68 -5.01
CA MET A 249 3.55 -5.89 -3.90
C MET A 249 2.97 -6.83 -2.84
N VAL A 250 1.70 -6.66 -2.49
CA VAL A 250 1.05 -7.45 -1.45
C VAL A 250 0.79 -8.88 -1.93
N LYS A 251 0.43 -9.08 -3.20
CA LYS A 251 0.36 -10.43 -3.82
C LYS A 251 1.73 -11.12 -3.83
N PHE A 252 2.81 -10.39 -4.14
CA PHE A 252 4.17 -10.91 -3.99
C PHE A 252 4.45 -11.34 -2.55
N ALA A 253 4.06 -10.53 -1.57
CA ALA A 253 4.23 -10.86 -0.16
C ALA A 253 3.45 -12.12 0.26
N GLN A 254 2.23 -12.33 -0.26
CA GLN A 254 1.46 -13.55 -0.03
C GLN A 254 2.24 -14.78 -0.50
N LEU A 255 2.79 -14.75 -1.72
CA LEU A 255 3.57 -15.86 -2.27
C LEU A 255 4.83 -16.14 -1.45
N CYS A 256 5.54 -15.11 -0.98
CA CYS A 256 6.70 -15.28 -0.11
C CYS A 256 6.32 -15.87 1.26
N LEU A 257 5.18 -15.49 1.83
CA LEU A 257 4.69 -16.03 3.10
C LEU A 257 4.25 -17.48 2.97
N GLU A 258 3.64 -17.86 1.85
CA GLU A 258 3.24 -19.25 1.56
C GLU A 258 4.44 -20.16 1.34
N GLY A 259 5.47 -19.68 0.62
CA GLY A 259 6.71 -20.42 0.37
C GLY A 259 7.63 -20.56 1.59
N ASN A 260 7.33 -19.88 2.69
CA ASN A 260 8.10 -19.92 3.94
C ASN A 260 7.39 -20.69 5.07
N LYS A 261 6.23 -21.30 4.77
CA LYS A 261 5.57 -22.30 5.64
C LYS A 261 6.22 -23.67 5.45
#